data_AF-A0AA43EGD0-F1
#
_entry.id   AF-A0AA43EGD0-F1
#
_cell.length_a   1.000
_cell.length_b   1.000
_cell.length_c   1.000
_cell.angle_alpha   90.00
_cell.angle_beta   90.00
_cell.angle_gamma   90.00
#
_symmetry.space_group_name_H-M   'P 1'
#
loop_
_entity.id
_entity.type
_entity.pdbx_description
1 polymer ?
#
loop_
_entity_poly.entity_id
_entity_poly.type
_entity_poly.pdbx_seq_one_letter_code
_entity_poly.pdbx_strand_id
1 'polypeptide(L)' 'FPERIGKITSRLREVRSGAITERRFFRRQVGQGNYWEMIQRLFALSKRRAGFSDDQAMDIPRTFRRPGGEQVSLF' A
#
# COMPACT_ATOMS: atom_id res chain seq x y z
N PHE A 1 0.32 23.87 14.66
CA PHE A 1 0.19 24.17 13.21
C PHE A 1 -1.10 23.60 12.60
N PRO A 2 -2.28 24.18 12.94
CA PRO A 2 -3.58 23.73 12.40
C PRO A 2 -3.69 23.86 10.87
N GLU A 3 -3.12 24.92 10.30
CA GLU A 3 -3.13 25.22 8.86
C GLU A 3 -2.53 24.11 7.99
N ARG A 4 -1.61 23.29 8.53
CA ARG A 4 -1.04 22.15 7.80
C ARG A 4 -2.08 21.04 7.55
N ILE A 5 -3.06 20.87 8.44
CA ILE A 5 -4.07 19.83 8.32
C ILE A 5 -4.93 20.07 7.08
N GLY A 6 -5.35 21.33 6.84
CA GLY A 6 -6.15 21.66 5.66
C GLY A 6 -5.45 21.30 4.35
N LYS A 7 -4.17 21.68 4.24
CA LYS A 7 -3.33 21.36 3.07
C LYS A 7 -3.16 19.85 2.87
N ILE A 8 -2.87 19.11 3.94
CA ILE A 8 -2.67 17.66 3.88
C ILE A 8 -3.98 16.96 3.46
N THR A 9 -5.10 17.33 4.09
CA THR A 9 -6.41 16.73 3.80
C THR A 9 -6.85 17.00 2.37
N SER A 10 -6.58 18.21 1.84
CA SER A 10 -6.86 18.55 0.44
C SER A 10 -6.10 17.64 -0.53
N ARG A 11 -4.78 17.48 -0.34
CA ARG A 11 -3.95 16.56 -1.15
C ARG A 11 -4.41 15.12 -1.03
N LEU A 12 -4.81 14.69 0.18
CA LEU A 12 -5.30 13.34 0.42
C LEU A 12 -6.56 13.05 -0.40
N ARG A 13 -7.48 14.02 -0.48
CA ARG A 13 -8.69 13.93 -1.31
C ARG A 13 -8.34 13.89 -2.79
N GLU A 14 -7.42 14.72 -3.26
CA GLU A 14 -6.99 14.75 -4.67
C GLU A 14 -6.49 13.37 -5.14
N VAL A 15 -5.62 12.74 -4.34
CA VAL A 15 -5.07 11.40 -4.63
C VAL A 15 -6.15 10.30 -4.58
N ARG A 16 -7.22 10.50 -3.82
CA ARG A 16 -8.28 9.50 -3.55
C ARG A 16 -9.63 9.87 -4.17
N SER A 17 -9.63 10.57 -5.30
CA SER A 17 -10.86 10.91 -6.04
C SER A 17 -11.92 11.65 -5.18
N GLY A 18 -11.48 12.49 -4.25
CA GLY A 18 -12.33 13.28 -3.36
C GLY A 18 -12.56 12.67 -1.97
N ALA A 19 -12.21 11.40 -1.75
CA ALA A 19 -12.43 10.72 -0.48
C ALA A 19 -11.29 10.92 0.52
N ILE A 20 -11.61 11.13 1.81
CA ILE A 20 -10.58 11.11 2.87
C ILE A 20 -10.23 9.68 3.25
N THR A 21 -11.21 8.77 3.23
CA THR A 21 -11.03 7.38 3.66
C THR A 21 -11.39 6.42 2.53
N GLU A 22 -10.68 5.30 2.45
CA GLU A 22 -10.96 4.20 1.53
C GLU A 22 -11.03 2.92 2.35
N ARG A 23 -12.14 2.19 2.29
CA ARG A 23 -12.37 0.98 3.11
C ARG A 23 -11.99 -0.30 2.36
N ARG A 24 -12.02 -0.27 1.04
CA ARG A 24 -11.79 -1.43 0.18
C ARG A 24 -10.37 -1.94 0.36
N PHE A 25 -10.27 -3.26 0.51
CA PHE A 25 -9.00 -3.93 0.57
C PHE A 25 -8.23 -3.73 -0.75
N PHE A 26 -6.91 -3.63 -0.66
CA PHE A 26 -5.99 -3.30 -1.76
C PHE A 26 -6.20 -1.97 -2.51
N ARG A 27 -7.14 -1.12 -2.11
CA ARG A 27 -7.34 0.20 -2.77
C ARG A 27 -6.54 1.33 -2.14
N ARG A 28 -6.13 1.18 -0.87
CA ARG A 28 -5.47 2.27 -0.11
C ARG A 28 -4.07 2.62 -0.62
N GLN A 29 -3.40 1.67 -1.27
CA GLN A 29 -2.05 1.85 -1.83
C GLN A 29 -2.04 2.36 -3.28
N VAL A 30 -3.20 2.67 -3.86
CA VAL A 30 -3.30 3.23 -5.22
C VAL A 30 -4.00 4.58 -5.15
N GLY A 31 -3.58 5.51 -5.99
CA GLY A 31 -4.19 6.82 -6.13
C GLY A 31 -4.24 7.25 -7.58
N GLN A 32 -4.62 8.51 -7.79
CA GLN A 32 -4.71 9.14 -9.11
C GLN A 32 -4.23 10.59 -9.09
N GLY A 33 -3.97 11.15 -10.27
CA GLY A 33 -3.63 12.56 -10.46
C GLY A 33 -2.14 12.88 -10.24
N ASN A 34 -1.80 14.15 -10.45
CA ASN A 34 -0.42 14.63 -10.51
C ASN A 34 0.37 14.37 -9.23
N TYR A 35 -0.24 14.57 -8.06
CA TYR A 35 0.42 14.29 -6.79
C TYR A 35 0.72 12.80 -6.60
N TRP A 36 -0.17 11.92 -7.07
CA TRP A 36 0.07 10.48 -7.01
C TRP A 36 1.24 10.07 -7.90
N GLU A 37 1.30 10.57 -9.13
CA GLU A 37 2.42 10.32 -10.04
C GLU A 37 3.77 10.77 -9.44
N MET A 38 3.78 11.95 -8.79
CA MET A 38 4.97 12.44 -8.09
C MET A 38 5.36 11.53 -6.93
N ILE A 39 4.40 11.04 -6.14
CA ILE A 39 4.65 10.06 -5.06
C ILE A 39 5.24 8.77 -5.64
N GLN A 40 4.72 8.26 -6.76
CA GLN A 40 5.24 7.07 -7.41
C GLN A 40 6.70 7.25 -7.87
N ARG A 41 7.02 8.40 -8.49
CA ARG A 41 8.40 8.72 -8.91
C ARG A 41 9.35 8.83 -7.71
N LEU A 42 8.92 9.49 -6.64
CA LEU A 42 9.70 9.61 -5.41
C LEU A 42 9.95 8.23 -4.78
N PHE A 43 8.92 7.40 -4.74
CA PHE A 43 9.01 6.03 -4.23
C PHE A 43 10.00 5.20 -5.06
N ALA A 44 9.89 5.21 -6.38
CA ALA A 44 10.79 4.46 -7.27
C ALA A 44 12.26 4.91 -7.09
N LEU A 45 12.50 6.22 -7.00
CA LEU A 45 13.83 6.76 -6.74
C LEU A 45 14.37 6.30 -5.37
N SER A 46 13.53 6.32 -4.34
CA SER A 46 13.91 5.93 -2.98
C SER A 46 14.17 4.42 -2.89
N LYS A 47 13.33 3.60 -3.53
CA LYS A 47 13.50 2.15 -3.67
C LYS A 47 14.87 1.83 -4.27
N ARG A 48 15.21 2.46 -5.39
CA ARG A 48 16.50 2.29 -6.07
C ARG A 48 17.68 2.71 -5.18
N ARG A 49 17.57 3.85 -4.50
CA ARG A 49 18.62 4.35 -3.59
C ARG A 49 18.85 3.45 -2.38
N ALA A 50 17.80 2.80 -1.89
CA ALA A 50 17.89 1.84 -0.80
C ALA A 50 18.44 0.46 -1.23
N GLY A 51 18.74 0.26 -2.52
CA GLY A 51 19.31 -0.99 -3.03
C GLY A 51 18.29 -2.12 -3.19
N PHE A 52 16.99 -1.83 -3.13
CA PHE A 52 15.98 -2.80 -3.50
C PHE A 52 16.04 -3.06 -4.99
N SER A 53 16.13 -4.32 -5.38
CA SER A 53 16.02 -4.74 -6.78
C SER A 53 14.65 -4.40 -7.34
N ASP A 54 14.62 -4.07 -8.64
CA ASP A 54 13.37 -4.15 -9.38
C ASP A 54 12.95 -5.60 -9.37
N ASP A 55 11.73 -5.85 -8.88
CA ASP A 55 11.27 -7.15 -8.44
C ASP A 55 11.47 -8.16 -9.57
N GLN A 56 12.51 -9.00 -9.46
CA GLN A 56 12.46 -10.28 -10.13
C GLN A 56 11.29 -10.98 -9.47
N ALA A 57 10.30 -11.39 -10.26
CA ALA A 57 9.22 -12.24 -9.80
C ALA A 57 9.85 -13.53 -9.27
N MET A 58 10.28 -13.52 -8.02
CA MET A 58 10.74 -14.71 -7.33
C MET A 58 9.49 -15.52 -7.08
N ASP A 59 9.53 -16.79 -7.51
CA ASP A 59 8.47 -17.73 -7.18
C ASP A 59 8.27 -17.71 -5.67
N ILE A 60 7.07 -17.35 -5.23
CA ILE A 60 6.73 -17.30 -3.81
C ILE A 60 6.77 -18.74 -3.31
N PRO A 61 7.70 -19.10 -2.40
CA PRO A 61 7.80 -20.47 -1.94
C PRO A 61 6.52 -20.84 -1.18
N ARG A 62 6.00 -22.04 -1.46
CA ARG A 62 4.83 -22.60 -0.75
C ARG A 62 5.25 -23.03 0.66
N THR A 63 5.35 -22.07 1.57
CA THR A 63 5.80 -22.27 2.95
C THR A 63 4.68 -22.66 3.90
N PHE A 64 3.41 -22.51 3.50
CA PHE A 64 2.28 -22.90 4.31
C PHE A 64 2.28 -24.42 4.54
N ARG A 65 2.39 -24.82 5.81
CA ARG A 65 2.20 -26.21 6.24
C ARG A 65 0.94 -26.24 7.11
N ARG A 66 -0.09 -26.97 6.66
CA ARG A 66 -1.26 -27.23 7.49
C ARG A 66 -0.77 -27.98 8.73
N PRO A 67 -1.03 -27.50 9.96
CA PRO A 67 -0.69 -28.26 11.16
C PRO A 67 -1.37 -29.63 11.09
N GLY A 68 -0.60 -30.70 11.32
CA GLY A 68 -1.11 -32.07 11.32
C GLY A 68 -1.90 -32.34 12.59
N GLY A 69 -3.07 -32.98 12.44
CA GLY A 69 -4.00 -33.31 13.52
C GLY A 69 -5.43 -33.28 12.99
N GLU A 70 -6.32 -34.08 13.58
CA GLU A 70 -7.75 -33.87 13.38
C GLU A 70 -8.12 -32.52 13.99
N GLN A 71 -8.94 -31.74 13.28
CA GLN A 71 -9.53 -30.53 13.83
C GLN A 71 -10.35 -30.95 15.05
N VAL A 72 -9.86 -30.64 16.25
CA VAL A 72 -10.61 -30.88 17.49
C VAL A 72 -11.94 -30.16 17.41
N SER A 73 -13.01 -30.84 17.82
CA SER A 73 -14.34 -30.26 17.89
C SER A 73 -14.32 -29.01 18.76
N LEU A 74 -14.92 -27.92 18.26
CA LEU A 74 -15.14 -26.70 19.03
C LEU A 74 -16.39 -26.80 19.93
N PHE A 75 -16.98 -27.99 20.00
CA PHE A 75 -18.17 -28.34 20.79
C PHE A 75 -17.96 -29.66 21.52
#